data_AF-L8DKW9-F1
#
_entry.id   AF-L8DKW9-F1
#
_cell.length_a   1.000
_cell.length_b   1.000
_cell.length_c   1.000
_cell.angle_alpha   90.00
_cell.angle_beta   90.00
_cell.angle_gamma   90.00
#
_symmetry.space_group_name_H-M   'P 1'
#
loop_
_entity.id
_entity.type
_entity.pdbx_description
1 polymer ?
#
loop_
_entity_poly.entity_id
_entity_poly.type
_entity_poly.pdbx_seq_one_letter_code
_entity_poly.pdbx_strand_id
1 'polypeptide(L)'
;FDAGYCSNANLDAPGPDRLIATGTTRDLEAAARTTADTVGNLEHQPAQRSSLAKMRERLATPEGIATYRKRSHIAETPFGHAKHNLGFRRFTGRGLDRAGSEWSFHAAVHNLGKILTQLAAAPTAAPA
;
A
#
# COMPACT_ATOMS: atom_id res chain seq x y z
N PHE A 1 -4.36 -16.92 -3.14
CA PHE A 1 -5.65 -16.27 -2.89
C PHE A 1 -5.44 -14.77 -2.99
N ASP A 2 -6.00 -14.13 -4.03
CA ASP A 2 -6.20 -12.67 -4.03
C ASP A 2 -7.39 -12.39 -3.10
N ALA A 3 -7.28 -11.42 -2.20
CA ALA A 3 -8.37 -11.02 -1.30
C ALA A 3 -9.50 -10.27 -2.01
N GLY A 4 -9.57 -10.36 -3.35
CA GLY A 4 -10.51 -9.62 -4.20
C GLY A 4 -10.12 -8.17 -4.44
N TYR A 5 -8.87 -7.78 -4.12
CA TYR A 5 -8.46 -6.38 -4.19
C TYR A 5 -8.09 -5.96 -5.61
N CYS A 6 -7.57 -6.87 -6.44
CA CYS A 6 -7.16 -6.59 -7.81
C CYS A 6 -8.18 -7.10 -8.84
N SER A 7 -9.16 -6.27 -9.17
CA SER A 7 -10.18 -6.54 -10.21
C SER A 7 -10.22 -5.41 -11.25
N ASN A 8 -10.70 -5.69 -12.48
CA ASN A 8 -10.91 -4.62 -13.47
C ASN A 8 -11.83 -3.54 -12.89
N ALA A 9 -12.91 -3.92 -12.18
CA ALA A 9 -13.80 -2.97 -11.53
C ALA A 9 -13.07 -2.03 -10.55
N ASN A 10 -12.13 -2.55 -9.74
CA ASN A 10 -11.36 -1.72 -8.81
C ASN A 10 -10.32 -0.85 -9.52
N LEU A 11 -9.72 -1.35 -10.62
CA LEU A 11 -8.77 -0.60 -11.43
C LEU A 11 -9.43 0.55 -12.17
N ASP A 12 -10.64 0.30 -12.71
CA ASP A 12 -11.43 1.24 -13.51
C ASP A 12 -12.34 2.13 -12.65
N ALA A 13 -12.40 1.90 -11.34
CA ALA A 13 -13.16 2.73 -10.41
C ALA A 13 -12.70 4.20 -10.52
N PRO A 14 -13.58 5.19 -10.32
CA PRO A 14 -13.19 6.58 -10.25
C PRO A 14 -12.27 6.84 -9.04
N GLY A 15 -11.44 7.88 -9.12
CA GLY A 15 -10.56 8.30 -8.04
C GLY A 15 -9.11 8.50 -8.48
N PRO A 16 -8.18 8.64 -7.53
CA PRO A 16 -6.78 8.86 -7.84
C PRO A 16 -6.17 7.65 -8.54
N ASP A 17 -5.09 7.90 -9.27
CA ASP A 17 -4.27 6.84 -9.87
C ASP A 17 -3.83 5.84 -8.79
N ARG A 18 -3.93 4.55 -9.12
CA ARG A 18 -3.77 3.46 -8.18
C ARG A 18 -2.81 2.43 -8.74
N LEU A 19 -1.89 1.98 -7.90
CA LEU A 19 -0.98 0.87 -8.20
C LEU A 19 -1.38 -0.32 -7.32
N ILE A 20 -2.18 -1.23 -7.88
CA ILE A 20 -2.70 -2.40 -7.14
C ILE A 20 -1.87 -3.63 -7.50
N ALA A 21 -1.34 -4.33 -6.49
CA ALA A 21 -0.63 -5.58 -6.70
C ALA A 21 -1.51 -6.63 -7.40
N THR A 22 -1.00 -7.19 -8.50
CA THR A 22 -1.67 -8.24 -9.28
C THR A 22 -1.26 -9.66 -8.86
N GLY A 23 -0.43 -9.80 -7.83
CA GLY A 23 0.17 -11.07 -7.39
C GLY A 23 1.02 -10.91 -6.13
N THR A 24 1.79 -11.95 -5.78
CA THR A 24 2.68 -11.88 -4.61
C THR A 24 3.89 -11.00 -4.89
N THR A 25 4.49 -10.40 -3.86
CA THR A 25 5.70 -9.59 -4.02
C THR A 25 6.80 -10.34 -4.75
N ARG A 26 6.98 -11.64 -4.48
CA ARG A 26 7.99 -12.46 -5.17
C ARG A 26 7.76 -12.52 -6.68
N ASP A 27 6.50 -12.71 -7.09
CA ASP A 27 6.14 -12.85 -8.51
C ASP A 27 6.27 -11.51 -9.24
N LEU A 28 5.88 -10.42 -8.58
CA LEU A 28 6.04 -9.05 -9.11
C LEU A 28 7.52 -8.70 -9.30
N GLU A 29 8.35 -9.04 -8.32
CA GLU A 29 9.81 -8.86 -8.39
C GLU A 29 10.46 -9.73 -9.47
N ALA A 30 9.96 -10.96 -9.66
CA ALA A 30 10.42 -11.83 -10.75
C ALA A 30 10.05 -11.27 -12.12
N ALA A 31 8.80 -10.83 -12.30
CA ALA A 31 8.34 -10.21 -13.54
C ALA A 31 9.16 -8.96 -13.88
N ALA A 32 9.42 -8.09 -12.89
CA ALA A 32 10.20 -6.88 -13.10
C ALA A 32 11.65 -7.17 -13.51
N ARG A 33 12.28 -8.22 -12.96
CA ARG A 33 13.61 -8.66 -13.40
C ARG A 33 13.59 -9.15 -14.86
N THR A 34 12.64 -10.01 -15.22
CA THR A 34 12.55 -10.56 -16.59
C THR A 34 12.25 -9.48 -17.63
N THR A 35 11.43 -8.49 -17.30
CA THR A 35 11.13 -7.37 -18.19
C THR A 35 12.32 -6.44 -18.36
N ALA A 36 13.14 -6.22 -17.32
CA ALA A 36 14.38 -5.48 -17.42
C ALA A 36 15.39 -6.13 -18.40
N ASP A 37 15.38 -7.47 -18.50
CA ASP A 37 16.21 -8.22 -19.45
C ASP A 37 15.67 -8.16 -20.90
N THR A 38 14.41 -7.75 -21.09
CA THR A 38 13.71 -7.67 -22.40
C THR A 38 13.45 -6.22 -22.82
N VAL A 39 14.26 -5.26 -22.36
CA VAL A 39 14.17 -3.85 -22.79
C VAL A 39 14.78 -3.74 -24.19
N GLY A 40 13.99 -4.11 -25.19
CA GLY A 40 14.38 -3.98 -26.59
C GLY A 40 13.26 -4.22 -27.60
N ASN A 41 12.15 -4.87 -27.25
CA ASN A 41 11.12 -5.15 -28.25
C ASN A 41 9.72 -5.40 -27.68
N LEU A 42 8.97 -4.32 -27.41
CA LEU A 42 7.51 -4.39 -27.22
C LEU A 42 6.87 -3.16 -27.85
N GLU A 43 7.03 -3.00 -29.16
CA GLU A 43 6.16 -2.12 -29.94
C GLU A 43 4.76 -2.76 -30.13
N HIS A 44 3.74 -1.97 -29.75
CA HIS A 44 2.40 -1.90 -30.33
C HIS A 44 1.54 -3.18 -30.47
N GLN A 45 0.61 -3.39 -29.52
CA GLN A 45 -0.75 -3.83 -29.84
C GLN A 45 -1.78 -3.06 -28.97
N PRO A 46 -2.39 -1.97 -29.47
CA PRO A 46 -3.16 -1.05 -28.64
C PRO A 46 -4.67 -1.32 -28.53
N ALA A 47 -5.22 -2.36 -29.14
CA ALA A 47 -6.68 -2.58 -29.11
C ALA A 47 -7.08 -3.60 -28.01
N GLN A 48 -7.61 -3.08 -26.90
CA GLN A 48 -8.36 -3.81 -25.84
C GLN A 48 -7.56 -4.77 -24.93
N ARG A 49 -6.41 -4.33 -24.39
CA ARG A 49 -5.88 -5.00 -23.19
C ARG A 49 -6.72 -4.63 -21.96
N SER A 50 -7.13 -5.64 -21.19
CA SER A 50 -7.83 -5.44 -19.92
C SER A 50 -7.02 -4.55 -18.98
N SER A 51 -7.69 -3.77 -18.12
CA SER A 51 -7.03 -2.89 -17.16
C SER A 51 -6.06 -3.65 -16.26
N LEU A 52 -6.37 -4.91 -15.97
CA LEU A 52 -5.49 -5.82 -15.26
C LEU A 52 -4.18 -6.13 -16.03
N ALA A 53 -4.23 -6.32 -17.35
CA ALA A 53 -3.01 -6.51 -18.15
C ALA A 53 -2.11 -5.26 -18.14
N LYS A 54 -2.72 -4.07 -18.26
CA LYS A 54 -1.99 -2.80 -18.15
C LYS A 54 -1.34 -2.63 -16.77
N MET A 55 -2.02 -3.03 -15.70
CA MET A 55 -1.47 -2.98 -14.34
C MET A 55 -0.27 -3.93 -14.15
N ARG A 56 -0.34 -5.14 -14.74
CA ARG A 56 0.78 -6.08 -14.72
C ARG A 56 2.01 -5.52 -15.43
N GLU A 57 1.82 -4.95 -16.61
CA GLU A 57 2.91 -4.30 -17.37
C GLU A 57 3.51 -3.15 -16.58
N ARG A 58 2.66 -2.28 -16.01
CA ARG A 58 3.11 -1.18 -15.17
C ARG A 58 3.93 -1.67 -13.98
N LEU A 59 3.49 -2.71 -13.26
CA LEU A 59 4.22 -3.28 -12.13
C LEU A 59 5.56 -3.93 -12.51
N ALA A 60 5.71 -4.38 -13.77
CA ALA A 60 6.94 -4.96 -14.28
C ALA A 60 7.99 -3.91 -14.70
N THR A 61 7.60 -2.64 -14.87
CA THR A 61 8.55 -1.56 -15.13
C THR A 61 9.45 -1.28 -13.91
N PRO A 62 10.70 -0.81 -14.10
CA PRO A 62 11.57 -0.38 -13.00
C PRO A 62 10.92 0.65 -12.08
N GLU A 63 10.22 1.63 -12.64
CA GLU A 63 9.53 2.69 -11.89
C GLU A 63 8.32 2.14 -11.12
N GLY A 64 7.55 1.24 -11.76
CA GLY A 64 6.38 0.61 -11.16
C GLY A 64 6.75 -0.29 -9.99
N ILE A 65 7.75 -1.16 -10.15
CA ILE A 65 8.22 -2.02 -9.05
C ILE A 65 8.83 -1.19 -7.92
N ALA A 66 9.61 -0.14 -8.24
CA ALA A 66 10.18 0.76 -7.24
C ALA A 66 9.09 1.49 -6.44
N THR A 67 8.01 1.92 -7.10
CA THR A 67 6.86 2.52 -6.44
C THR A 67 6.12 1.50 -5.58
N TYR A 68 5.91 0.28 -6.07
CA TYR A 68 5.27 -0.80 -5.32
C TYR A 68 6.03 -1.15 -4.03
N ARG A 69 7.37 -1.21 -4.08
CA ARG A 69 8.23 -1.48 -2.91
C ARG A 69 7.98 -0.49 -1.76
N LYS A 70 7.52 0.73 -2.05
CA LYS A 70 7.20 1.72 -1.01
C LYS A 70 6.05 1.27 -0.09
N ARG A 71 5.19 0.36 -0.53
CA ARG A 71 4.05 -0.10 0.27
C ARG A 71 4.47 -0.79 1.58
N SER A 72 5.56 -1.54 1.57
CA SER A 72 6.00 -2.31 2.75
C SER A 72 6.30 -1.39 3.93
N HIS A 73 7.12 -0.35 3.74
CA HIS A 73 7.46 0.57 4.85
C HIS A 73 6.24 1.32 5.39
N ILE A 74 5.29 1.72 4.52
CA ILE A 74 4.06 2.40 4.94
C ILE A 74 3.22 1.49 5.83
N ALA A 75 3.08 0.22 5.45
CA ALA A 75 2.27 -0.74 6.18
C ALA A 75 2.96 -1.24 7.46
N GLU A 76 4.27 -1.47 7.43
CA GLU A 76 5.01 -2.04 8.56
C GLU A 76 5.16 -1.07 9.73
N THR A 77 5.38 0.22 9.45
CA THR A 77 5.58 1.25 10.48
C THR A 77 4.50 1.27 11.57
N PRO A 78 3.19 1.34 11.26
CA PRO A 78 2.16 1.34 12.31
C PRO A 78 2.14 0.05 13.11
N PHE A 79 2.37 -1.12 12.49
CA PHE A 79 2.46 -2.39 13.23
C PHE A 79 3.69 -2.45 14.14
N GLY A 80 4.84 -1.96 13.66
CA GLY A 80 6.05 -1.86 14.44
C GLY A 80 5.87 -0.94 15.65
N HIS A 81 5.25 0.22 15.45
CA HIS A 81 4.95 1.17 16.52
C HIS A 81 3.94 0.60 17.53
N ALA A 82 2.82 0.06 17.04
CA ALA A 82 1.80 -0.61 17.83
C ALA A 82 2.42 -1.66 18.75
N LYS A 83 3.30 -2.47 18.16
CA LYS A 83 4.02 -3.49 18.88
C LYS A 83 5.09 -2.84 19.78
N HIS A 84 6.23 -2.46 19.24
CA HIS A 84 7.44 -2.18 20.03
C HIS A 84 7.31 -0.96 20.95
N ASN A 85 6.52 0.04 20.58
CA ASN A 85 6.43 1.28 21.34
C ASN A 85 5.18 1.35 22.23
N LEU A 86 4.05 0.82 21.75
CA LEU A 86 2.77 0.88 22.48
C LEU A 86 2.42 -0.42 23.22
N GLY A 87 3.23 -1.48 23.10
CA GLY A 87 3.04 -2.73 23.83
C GLY A 87 1.84 -3.57 23.36
N PHE A 88 1.18 -3.20 22.26
CA PHE A 88 0.01 -3.91 21.73
C PHE A 88 0.40 -5.24 21.06
N ARG A 89 0.55 -6.31 21.86
CA ARG A 89 0.90 -7.67 21.39
C ARG A 89 -0.29 -8.62 21.26
N ARG A 90 -1.34 -8.38 22.04
CA ARG A 90 -2.48 -9.29 22.18
C ARG A 90 -3.73 -8.49 22.41
N PHE A 91 -4.85 -8.98 21.86
CA PHE A 91 -6.17 -8.49 22.20
C PHE A 91 -6.54 -8.94 23.61
N THR A 92 -7.26 -8.11 24.35
CA THR A 92 -7.69 -8.42 25.73
C THR A 92 -8.96 -9.26 25.76
N GLY A 93 -9.78 -9.17 24.71
CA GLY A 93 -11.02 -9.91 24.57
C GLY A 93 -11.01 -11.04 23.55
N ARG A 94 -12.14 -11.76 23.52
CA ARG A 94 -12.45 -12.77 22.50
C ARG A 94 -13.61 -12.28 21.62
N GLY A 95 -13.66 -12.76 20.39
CA GLY A 95 -14.67 -12.39 19.40
C GLY A 95 -14.23 -11.26 18.48
N LEU A 96 -14.73 -11.28 17.24
CA LEU A 96 -14.37 -10.31 16.20
C LEU A 96 -14.76 -8.89 16.58
N ASP A 97 -15.95 -8.70 17.18
CA ASP A 97 -16.45 -7.36 17.54
C ASP A 97 -15.53 -6.66 18.54
N ARG A 98 -15.07 -7.41 19.56
CA ARG A 98 -14.17 -6.88 20.58
C ARG A 98 -12.77 -6.63 20.03
N ALA A 99 -12.23 -7.58 19.25
CA ALA A 99 -10.94 -7.38 18.58
C ALA A 99 -10.97 -6.18 17.62
N GLY A 100 -12.06 -6.01 16.87
CA GLY A 100 -12.28 -4.89 15.97
C GLY A 100 -12.38 -3.56 16.70
N SER A 101 -13.07 -3.51 17.84
CA SER A 101 -13.17 -2.32 18.69
C SER A 101 -11.82 -1.92 19.27
N GLU A 102 -11.06 -2.88 19.83
CA GLU A 102 -9.72 -2.65 20.36
C GLU A 102 -8.76 -2.15 19.27
N TRP A 103 -8.81 -2.77 18.08
CA TRP A 103 -7.98 -2.35 16.95
C TRP A 103 -8.35 -0.94 16.45
N SER A 104 -9.64 -0.62 16.37
CA SER A 104 -10.11 0.71 15.95
C SER A 104 -9.70 1.79 16.94
N PHE A 105 -9.82 1.52 18.23
CA PHE A 105 -9.35 2.43 19.28
C PHE A 105 -7.83 2.65 19.19
N HIS A 106 -7.07 1.58 19.03
CA HIS A 106 -5.62 1.66 18.85
C HIS A 106 -5.24 2.50 17.63
N ALA A 107 -5.86 2.26 16.48
CA ALA A 107 -5.62 3.02 15.25
C ALA A 107 -5.98 4.50 15.41
N ALA A 108 -7.09 4.81 16.10
CA ALA A 108 -7.49 6.18 16.39
C ALA A 108 -6.43 6.92 17.23
N VAL A 109 -5.99 6.32 18.34
CA VAL A 109 -4.94 6.89 19.21
C VAL A 109 -3.63 7.08 18.44
N HIS A 110 -3.23 6.10 17.62
CA HIS A 110 -2.04 6.21 16.78
C HIS A 110 -2.13 7.40 15.80
N ASN A 111 -3.26 7.55 15.11
CA ASN A 111 -3.48 8.65 14.17
C ASN A 111 -3.51 10.01 14.87
N LEU A 112 -4.17 10.11 16.03
CA LEU A 112 -4.17 11.32 16.85
C LEU A 112 -2.75 11.69 17.29
N GLY A 113 -1.95 10.73 17.76
CA GLY A 113 -0.55 10.96 18.12
C GLY A 113 0.28 11.51 16.95
N LYS A 114 0.07 11.00 15.73
CA LYS A 114 0.73 11.53 14.53
C LYS A 114 0.30 12.96 14.22
N ILE A 115 -1.00 13.26 14.27
CA ILE A 115 -1.53 14.60 14.01
C ILE A 115 -0.96 15.60 15.02
N LEU A 116 -1.02 15.27 16.31
CA LEU A 116 -0.49 16.14 17.38
C LEU A 116 1.01 16.39 17.22
N THR A 117 1.79 15.35 16.87
CA THR A 117 3.23 15.49 16.60
C THR A 117 3.49 16.45 15.43
N GLN A 118 2.71 16.35 14.34
CA GLN A 118 2.86 17.24 13.18
C GLN A 118 2.45 18.68 13.52
N LEU A 119 1.37 18.87 14.28
CA LEU A 119 0.93 20.19 14.73
C LEU A 119 1.95 20.86 15.66
N ALA A 120 2.57 20.09 16.56
CA ALA A 120 3.60 20.59 17.47
C ALA A 120 4.94 20.90 16.74
N ALA A 121 5.22 20.21 15.63
CA ALA A 121 6.41 20.42 14.82
C ALA A 121 6.26 21.58 13.82
N ALA A 122 5.05 22.09 13.58
CA ALA A 122 4.84 23.26 12.76
C ALA A 122 5.43 24.50 13.47
N PRO A 123 6.32 25.26 12.83
CA PRO A 123 6.87 26.46 13.45
C PRO A 123 5.73 27.43 13.77
N THR A 124 5.70 27.93 15.00
CA THR A 124 4.81 29.02 15.40
C THR A 124 5.09 30.19 14.46
N ALA A 125 4.19 30.46 13.50
CA ALA A 125 4.26 31.68 12.72
C ALA A 125 4.12 32.84 13.71
N ALA A 126 5.21 33.57 13.96
CA ALA A 126 5.19 34.77 14.78
C ALA A 126 4.22 35.78 14.16
N PRO A 127 3.35 36.43 14.95
CA PRO A 127 2.51 37.49 14.42
C PRO A 127 3.38 38.68 13.99
N ALA A 128 3.01 39.28 12.86
CA ALA A 128 3.63 40.49 12.28
C ALA A 128 3.35 41.73 13.14
#